data_AF-X7EJF8-F1
#
_entry.id   AF-X7EJF8-F1
#
_cell.length_a   1.000
_cell.length_b   1.000
_cell.length_c   1.000
_cell.angle_alpha   90.00
_cell.angle_beta   90.00
_cell.angle_gamma   90.00
#
_symmetry.space_group_name_H-M   'P 1'
#
loop_
_entity.id
_entity.type
_entity.pdbx_description
1 polymer ?
#
loop_
_entity_poly.entity_id
_entity_poly.type
_entity_poly.pdbx_seq_one_letter_code
_entity_poly.pdbx_strand_id
1 'polypeptide(L)'
;MSSTVSVSPRADAALVASVPISALGRNRVRQSAKRLLSLALNSLATRDFSRTQPSEVQEFRGLCRTLLMSGELTEQDASKLQQYAAMIHEDLCRKDDPM
;
A
#
# COMPACT_ATOMS: atom_id res chain seq x y z
N MET A 1 1.41 22.73 -18.60
CA MET A 1 1.19 21.31 -18.95
C MET A 1 1.66 20.48 -17.77
N SER A 2 0.77 20.25 -16.79
CA SER A 2 1.10 19.44 -15.62
C SER A 2 0.87 17.99 -15.99
N SER A 3 1.95 17.27 -16.32
CA SER A 3 1.91 15.82 -16.46
C SER A 3 1.55 15.23 -15.09
N THR A 4 0.26 15.05 -14.83
CA THR A 4 -0.19 14.18 -13.75
C THR A 4 0.25 12.78 -14.17
N VAL A 5 1.45 12.38 -13.74
CA VAL A 5 1.85 10.98 -13.76
C VAL A 5 0.74 10.27 -13.00
N SER A 6 -0.17 9.60 -13.72
CA SER A 6 -1.23 8.80 -13.14
C SER A 6 -0.55 7.66 -12.39
N VAL A 7 -0.21 7.90 -11.13
CA VAL A 7 0.38 6.89 -10.29
C VAL A 7 -0.73 5.92 -9.97
N SER A 8 -0.73 4.78 -10.66
CA SER A 8 -1.74 3.76 -10.42
C SER A 8 -1.56 3.21 -9.00
N PRO A 9 -2.60 3.25 -8.14
CA PRO A 9 -2.58 2.61 -6.83
C PRO A 9 -2.17 1.14 -6.89
N ARG A 10 -2.52 0.48 -7.99
CA ARG A 10 -2.13 -0.90 -8.31
C ARG A 10 -0.63 -1.03 -8.44
N ALA A 11 0.03 -0.15 -9.20
CA ALA A 11 1.48 -0.17 -9.37
C ALA A 11 2.22 0.11 -8.06
N ASP A 12 1.69 1.02 -7.22
CA ASP A 12 2.27 1.30 -5.90
C ASP A 12 2.14 0.08 -4.96
N ALA A 13 0.98 -0.58 -4.94
CA ALA A 13 0.73 -1.78 -4.15
C ALA A 13 1.63 -2.95 -4.59
N ALA A 14 1.73 -3.17 -5.91
CA ALA A 14 2.62 -4.18 -6.48
C ALA A 14 4.08 -3.91 -6.11
N LEU A 15 4.52 -2.65 -6.15
CA LEU A 15 5.89 -2.29 -5.78
C LEU A 15 6.17 -2.61 -4.30
N VAL A 16 5.30 -2.21 -3.39
CA VAL A 16 5.49 -2.47 -1.95
C VAL A 16 5.48 -3.98 -1.66
N ALA A 17 4.60 -4.74 -2.33
CA ALA A 17 4.48 -6.18 -2.14
C ALA A 17 5.67 -6.99 -2.67
N SER A 18 6.35 -6.53 -3.74
CA SER A 18 7.34 -7.33 -4.46
C SER A 18 8.81 -6.98 -4.18
N VAL A 19 9.09 -5.85 -3.56
CA VAL A 19 10.46 -5.45 -3.24
C VAL A 19 11.06 -6.34 -2.14
N PRO A 20 12.38 -6.54 -2.07
CA PRO A 20 12.98 -7.17 -0.90
C PRO A 20 12.78 -6.30 0.35
N ILE A 21 12.69 -6.92 1.53
CA ILE A 21 12.49 -6.22 2.81
C ILE A 21 13.54 -5.11 3.02
N SER A 22 14.80 -5.39 2.68
CA SER A 22 15.90 -4.42 2.74
C SER A 22 15.72 -3.18 1.84
N ALA A 23 14.82 -3.25 0.85
CA ALA A 23 14.48 -2.14 -0.03
C ALA A 23 13.23 -1.36 0.40
N LEU A 24 12.47 -1.80 1.42
CA LEU A 24 11.27 -1.10 1.90
C LEU A 24 11.57 0.32 2.38
N GLY A 25 12.73 0.53 3.00
CA GLY A 25 13.19 1.85 3.47
C GLY A 25 13.60 2.81 2.35
N ARG A 26 13.72 2.36 1.09
CA ARG A 26 14.13 3.22 -0.02
C ARG A 26 13.08 4.27 -0.33
N ASN A 27 13.53 5.48 -0.70
CA ASN A 27 12.66 6.63 -0.97
C ASN A 27 11.51 6.32 -1.94
N ARG A 28 11.76 5.54 -3.00
CA ARG A 28 10.72 5.17 -3.98
C ARG A 28 9.61 4.33 -3.35
N VAL A 29 9.96 3.36 -2.52
CA VAL A 29 8.99 2.48 -1.85
C VAL A 29 8.25 3.24 -0.76
N ARG A 30 8.94 4.09 0.01
CA ARG A 30 8.32 5.00 0.98
C ARG A 30 7.32 5.95 0.33
N GLN A 31 7.62 6.50 -0.84
CA GLN A 31 6.68 7.33 -1.60
C GLN A 31 5.45 6.54 -2.05
N SER A 32 5.61 5.29 -2.50
CA SER A 32 4.49 4.41 -2.85
C SER A 32 3.65 4.04 -1.61
N ALA A 33 4.29 3.68 -0.49
CA ALA A 33 3.61 3.44 0.79
C ALA A 33 2.85 4.68 1.28
N LYS A 34 3.40 5.89 1.11
CA LYS A 34 2.70 7.15 1.41
C LYS A 34 1.45 7.34 0.56
N ARG A 35 1.53 7.07 -0.75
CA ARG A 35 0.39 7.17 -1.67
C ARG A 35 -0.69 6.15 -1.32
N LEU A 36 -0.31 4.91 -1.03
CA LEU A 36 -1.23 3.87 -0.55
C LEU A 36 -1.86 4.23 0.79
N LEU A 37 -1.11 4.82 1.72
CA LEU A 37 -1.64 5.29 3.00
C LEU A 37 -2.70 6.38 2.79
N SER A 38 -2.45 7.35 1.90
CA SER A 38 -3.43 8.37 1.53
C SER A 38 -4.68 7.76 0.89
N LEU A 39 -4.52 6.72 0.08
CA LEU A 39 -5.65 6.00 -0.52
C LEU A 39 -6.43 5.20 0.53
N ALA A 40 -5.76 4.51 1.46
CA ALA A 40 -6.38 3.82 2.60
C ALA A 40 -7.16 4.76 3.53
N LEU A 41 -6.69 5.99 3.69
CA LEU A 41 -7.40 7.04 4.43
C LEU A 41 -8.70 7.46 3.73
N ASN A 42 -8.66 7.60 2.41
CA ASN A 42 -9.81 8.06 1.62
C ASN A 42 -10.79 6.91 1.28
N SER A 43 -10.30 5.69 1.12
CA SER A 43 -11.07 4.52 0.68
C SER A 43 -12.04 3.96 1.73
N LEU A 44 -11.75 4.16 3.02
CA LEU A 44 -12.73 3.96 4.09
C LEU A 44 -14.02 4.78 3.84
N ALA A 45 -13.95 5.85 3.03
CA ALA A 45 -15.11 6.60 2.57
C ALA A 45 -15.72 6.09 1.24
N THR A 46 -15.02 5.28 0.43
CA THR A 46 -15.44 4.91 -0.95
C THR A 46 -15.65 3.40 -1.19
N ARG A 47 -15.61 2.54 -0.16
CA ARG A 47 -15.73 1.06 -0.31
C ARG A 47 -14.64 0.48 -1.23
N ASP A 48 -13.45 1.10 -1.28
CA ASP A 48 -12.46 0.63 -2.24
C ASP A 48 -11.81 -0.72 -1.87
N PHE A 49 -11.82 -1.08 -0.58
CA PHE A 49 -11.28 -2.31 0.01
C PHE A 49 -12.37 -3.26 0.49
N SER A 50 -13.06 -3.93 -0.44
CA SER A 50 -14.22 -4.76 -0.11
C SER A 50 -13.87 -6.03 0.69
N ARG A 51 -12.64 -6.54 0.61
CA ARG A 51 -12.21 -7.76 1.30
C ARG A 51 -11.30 -7.52 2.50
N THR A 52 -10.62 -6.38 2.57
CA THR A 52 -9.75 -6.06 3.71
C THR A 52 -10.59 -5.69 4.92
N GLN A 53 -10.41 -6.41 6.03
CA GLN A 53 -11.15 -6.09 7.26
C GLN A 53 -10.74 -4.71 7.78
N PRO A 54 -11.65 -3.98 8.47
CA PRO A 54 -11.31 -2.67 9.04
C PRO A 54 -10.08 -2.71 9.96
N SER A 55 -9.89 -3.81 10.69
CA SER A 55 -8.71 -4.08 11.53
C SER A 55 -7.42 -4.19 10.73
N GLU A 56 -7.43 -4.92 9.61
CA GLU A 56 -6.29 -5.09 8.70
C GLU A 56 -5.92 -3.75 8.04
N VAL A 57 -6.90 -2.95 7.64
CA VAL A 57 -6.66 -1.59 7.11
C VAL A 57 -6.02 -0.71 8.18
N GLN A 58 -6.45 -0.82 9.44
CA GLN A 58 -5.85 -0.07 10.54
C GLN A 58 -4.40 -0.51 10.82
N GLU A 59 -4.13 -1.82 10.78
CA GLU A 59 -2.79 -2.38 10.94
C GLU A 59 -1.86 -1.95 9.80
N PHE A 60 -2.31 -2.06 8.54
CA PHE A 60 -1.59 -1.56 7.37
C PHE A 60 -1.24 -0.07 7.50
N ARG A 61 -2.19 0.75 7.95
CA ARG A 61 -1.95 2.19 8.18
C ARG A 61 -0.89 2.42 9.27
N GLY A 62 -0.90 1.63 10.33
CA GLY A 62 0.12 1.64 11.37
C GLY A 62 1.51 1.35 10.79
N LEU A 63 1.63 0.25 10.05
CA LEU A 63 2.88 -0.17 9.42
C LEU A 63 3.42 0.85 8.42
N CYS A 64 2.56 1.41 7.56
CA CYS A 64 2.96 2.49 6.66
C CYS A 64 3.46 3.72 7.42
N ARG A 65 2.80 4.11 8.52
CA ARG A 65 3.25 5.25 9.33
C ARG A 65 4.61 4.99 9.97
N THR A 66 4.81 3.80 10.54
CA THR A 66 6.10 3.40 11.09
C THR A 66 7.18 3.50 10.02
N LEU A 67 6.98 2.87 8.85
CA LEU A 67 7.94 2.94 7.74
C LEU A 67 8.22 4.39 7.27
N LEU A 68 7.21 5.26 7.30
CA LEU A 68 7.38 6.66 6.93
C LEU A 68 8.12 7.48 7.99
N MET A 69 8.00 7.14 9.27
CA MET A 69 8.64 7.86 10.37
C MET A 69 10.07 7.36 10.63
N SER A 70 10.26 6.05 10.81
CA SER A 70 11.57 5.44 11.10
C SER A 70 12.39 5.16 9.85
N GLY A 71 11.74 4.93 8.70
CA GLY A 71 12.40 4.42 7.50
C GLY A 71 12.74 2.92 7.58
N GLU A 72 12.46 2.28 8.71
CA GLU A 72 12.80 0.88 9.01
C GLU A 72 11.62 0.16 9.65
N LEU A 73 11.47 -1.11 9.32
CA LEU A 73 10.51 -2.03 9.92
C LEU A 73 11.23 -3.27 10.39
N THR A 74 10.69 -3.93 11.42
CA THR A 74 11.13 -5.29 11.76
C THR A 74 10.80 -6.23 10.60
N GLU A 75 11.51 -7.35 10.49
CA GLU A 75 11.26 -8.33 9.41
C GLU A 75 9.81 -8.86 9.42
N GLN A 76 9.24 -9.01 10.63
CA GLN A 76 7.86 -9.39 10.83
C GLN A 76 6.89 -8.31 10.33
N ASP A 77 7.12 -7.05 10.70
CA ASP A 77 6.29 -5.91 10.29
C ASP A 77 6.39 -5.64 8.78
N ALA A 78 7.59 -5.78 8.22
CA ALA A 78 7.84 -5.71 6.80
C ALA A 78 7.06 -6.80 6.05
N SER A 79 7.13 -8.04 6.51
CA SER A 79 6.40 -9.16 5.90
C SER A 79 4.88 -8.92 5.93
N LYS A 80 4.35 -8.44 7.06
CA LYS A 80 2.93 -8.06 7.19
C LYS A 80 2.55 -6.93 6.23
N LEU A 81 3.37 -5.88 6.15
CA LEU A 81 3.13 -4.76 5.24
C LEU A 81 3.03 -5.25 3.78
N GLN A 82 3.90 -6.17 3.40
CA GLN A 82 3.91 -6.76 2.05
C GLN A 82 2.69 -7.64 1.78
N GLN A 83 2.26 -8.43 2.77
CA GLN A 83 1.03 -9.22 2.66
C GLN A 83 -0.20 -8.32 2.45
N TYR A 84 -0.33 -7.25 3.25
CA TYR A 84 -1.42 -6.28 3.06
C TYR A 84 -1.34 -5.57 1.71
N ALA A 85 -0.14 -5.18 1.27
CA ALA A 85 0.05 -4.57 -0.04
C ALA A 85 -0.33 -5.53 -1.18
N ALA A 86 -0.06 -6.83 -1.05
CA ALA A 86 -0.47 -7.85 -2.00
C ALA A 86 -2.00 -8.01 -2.05
N MET A 87 -2.66 -8.08 -0.89
CA MET A 87 -4.13 -8.14 -0.81
C MET A 87 -4.77 -6.92 -1.47
N ILE A 88 -4.25 -5.72 -1.18
CA ILE A 88 -4.70 -4.47 -1.80
C ILE A 88 -4.50 -4.52 -3.32
N HIS A 89 -3.35 -5.01 -3.79
CA HIS A 89 -3.09 -5.15 -5.21
C HIS A 89 -4.09 -6.09 -5.90
N GLU A 90 -4.42 -7.23 -5.29
CA GLU A 90 -5.40 -8.18 -5.80
C GLU A 90 -6.82 -7.58 -5.86
N ASP A 91 -7.23 -6.86 -4.81
CA ASP A 91 -8.53 -6.17 -4.77
C ASP A 91 -8.63 -5.10 -5.86
N LEU A 92 -7.55 -4.33 -6.08
CA LEU A 92 -7.47 -3.34 -7.16
C LEU A 92 -7.49 -3.99 -8.55
N CYS A 93 -6.78 -5.11 -8.75
CA CYS A 93 -6.76 -5.84 -10.02
C CYS A 93 -8.16 -6.30 -10.43
N ARG A 94 -8.97 -6.78 -9.48
CA ARG A 94 -10.33 -7.29 -9.75
C ARG A 94 -11.32 -6.19 -10.10
N LYS A 95 -11.11 -4.98 -9.59
CA LYS A 95 -11.98 -3.83 -9.92
C LYS A 95 -11.80 -3.29 -11.32
N ASP A 96 -10.59 -3.41 -11.87
CA ASP A 96 -10.28 -3.04 -13.25
C ASP A 96 -10.78 -4.10 -14.26
N ASP A 97 -11.23 -5.27 -13.81
CA ASP A 97 -11.80 -6.35 -14.64
C ASP A 97 -13.33 -6.44 -14.39
N PRO A 98 -14.14 -5.53 -14.99
CA PRO A 98 -15.58 -5.70 -15.00
C PRO A 98 -15.91 -6.82 -16.00
N MET A 99 -16.15 -8.02 -15.50
CA MET A 99 -16.96 -9.00 -16.25
C MET A 99 -18.35 -8.44 -16.52
#